data_AF-A0A380GY67-F1
#
_entry.id   AF-A0A380GY67-F1
#
_cell.length_a   1.000
_cell.length_b   1.000
_cell.length_c   1.000
_cell.angle_alpha   90.00
_cell.angle_beta   90.00
_cell.angle_gamma   90.00
#
_symmetry.space_group_name_H-M   'P 1'
#
loop_
_entity.id
_entity.type
_entity.pdbx_description
1 polymer ?
#
loop_
_entity_poly.entity_id
_entity_poly.type
_entity_poly.pdbx_seq_one_letter_code
_entity_poly.pdbx_strand_id
1 'polypeptide(L)' 'MKFILNLEAYGIKQIAQRTAGFDMYDLELAKKHGIVISNIPSYSPETIAEYSVSIALQLVRKFPAIETRVQAHNFT' A
#
# COMPACT_ATOMS: atom_id res chain seq x y z
N MET A 1 8.43 -8.23 -17.95
CA MET A 1 9.30 -7.11 -18.38
C MET A 1 8.80 -6.33 -19.62
N LYS A 2 7.49 -6.38 -19.98
CA LYS A 2 6.93 -5.65 -21.15
C LYS A 2 5.98 -4.50 -20.80
N PHE A 3 5.72 -4.27 -19.51
CA PHE A 3 4.67 -3.35 -19.08
C PHE A 3 4.89 -1.92 -19.59
N ILE A 4 6.08 -1.34 -19.37
CA ILE A 4 6.44 0.01 -19.84
C ILE A 4 6.35 0.14 -21.36
N LEU A 5 6.80 -0.88 -22.11
CA LEU A 5 6.73 -0.89 -23.57
C LEU A 5 5.29 -0.90 -24.09
N ASN A 6 4.40 -1.62 -23.41
CA ASN A 6 2.99 -1.63 -23.76
C ASN A 6 2.34 -0.27 -23.50
N LEU A 7 2.69 0.41 -22.40
CA LEU A 7 2.20 1.76 -22.11
C LEU A 7 2.60 2.75 -23.21
N GLU A 8 3.86 2.68 -23.65
CA GLU A 8 4.35 3.48 -24.77
C GLU A 8 3.57 3.18 -26.06
N ALA A 9 3.39 1.90 -26.40
CA ALA A 9 2.65 1.47 -27.58
C ALA A 9 1.18 1.94 -27.56
N TYR A 10 0.58 2.06 -26.38
CA TYR A 10 -0.76 2.60 -26.18
C TYR A 10 -0.81 4.14 -26.10
N GLY A 11 0.33 4.83 -26.24
CA GLY A 11 0.40 6.28 -26.15
C GLY A 11 0.25 6.85 -24.75
N ILE A 12 0.28 6.01 -23.71
CA ILE A 12 0.20 6.43 -22.30
C ILE A 12 1.56 7.05 -21.92
N LYS A 13 1.52 8.17 -21.20
CA LYS A 13 2.73 8.92 -20.82
C LYS A 13 2.97 9.00 -19.32
N GLN A 14 2.01 8.58 -18.50
CA GLN A 14 2.11 8.73 -17.05
C GLN A 14 1.40 7.60 -16.29
N ILE A 15 2.02 7.21 -15.18
CA ILE A 15 1.44 6.43 -14.10
C ILE A 15 1.41 7.32 -12.85
N ALA A 16 0.22 7.62 -12.35
CA ALA A 16 0.04 8.27 -11.06
C ALA A 16 -0.40 7.22 -10.04
N GLN A 17 0.50 6.85 -9.13
CA GLN A 17 0.20 5.88 -8.07
C GLN A 17 -0.21 6.58 -6.78
N ARG A 18 -1.04 5.90 -5.99
CA ARG A 18 -1.59 6.40 -4.72
C ARG A 18 -0.85 5.83 -3.51
N THR A 19 0.41 5.46 -3.73
CA THR A 19 1.31 4.80 -2.77
C THR A 19 2.57 5.61 -2.57
N ALA A 20 3.20 5.44 -1.41
CA ALA A 20 4.51 6.00 -1.13
C ALA A 20 5.64 5.20 -1.78
N GLY A 21 5.62 3.87 -1.64
CA GLY A 21 6.56 2.97 -2.30
C GLY A 21 6.36 2.95 -3.82
N PHE A 22 7.47 2.83 -4.55
CA PHE A 22 7.56 2.79 -6.01
C PHE A 22 8.60 1.77 -6.52
N ASP A 23 9.07 0.90 -5.63
CA ASP A 23 10.10 -0.13 -5.84
C ASP A 23 9.70 -1.19 -6.87
N MET A 24 8.40 -1.35 -7.14
CA MET A 24 7.88 -2.27 -8.14
C MET A 24 8.12 -1.81 -9.60
N TYR A 25 8.55 -0.57 -9.82
CA TYR A 25 8.78 -0.03 -11.16
C TYR A 25 10.25 -0.03 -11.55
N ASP A 26 10.52 -0.44 -12.79
CA ASP A 26 11.80 -0.16 -13.46
C ASP A 26 11.83 1.31 -13.89
N LEU A 27 12.36 2.17 -13.02
CA LEU A 27 12.41 3.62 -13.23
C LEU A 27 13.33 4.02 -14.39
N GLU A 28 14.39 3.27 -14.63
CA GLU A 28 15.33 3.53 -15.73
C GLU A 28 14.67 3.21 -17.07
N LEU A 29 13.95 2.09 -17.17
CA LEU A 29 13.17 1.76 -18.36
C LEU A 29 12.03 2.77 -18.57
N ALA A 30 11.32 3.15 -17.51
CA ALA A 30 10.27 4.16 -17.60
C ALA A 30 10.81 5.50 -18.14
N LYS A 31 11.94 5.96 -17.62
CA LYS A 31 12.62 7.18 -18.07
C LYS A 31 13.06 7.09 -19.53
N LYS A 32 13.66 5.97 -19.93
CA LYS A 32 14.10 5.74 -21.31
C LYS A 32 12.96 5.81 -22.33
N HIS A 33 11.77 5.35 -21.94
CA HIS A 33 10.58 5.32 -22.78
C HIS A 33 9.64 6.52 -22.57
N GLY A 34 10.09 7.55 -21.85
CA GLY A 34 9.31 8.78 -21.64
C GLY A 34 8.02 8.58 -20.85
N ILE A 35 7.99 7.60 -19.95
CA ILE A 35 6.89 7.33 -19.03
C ILE A 35 7.20 7.97 -17.68
N VAL A 36 6.35 8.91 -17.26
CA VAL A 36 6.45 9.55 -15.94
C VAL A 36 5.77 8.67 -14.89
N ILE A 37 6.44 8.45 -13.76
CA ILE A 37 5.87 7.75 -12.61
C ILE A 37 5.86 8.72 -11.44
N SER A 38 4.68 9.06 -10.94
CA SER A 38 4.48 9.97 -9.80
C SER A 38 3.84 9.22 -8.64
N ASN A 39 4.35 9.44 -7.43
CA ASN A 39 3.88 8.81 -6.19
C ASN A 39 3.40 9.87 -5.16
N ILE A 40 2.88 9.40 -4.03
CA ILE A 40 2.59 10.25 -2.88
C ILE A 40 3.79 10.17 -1.95
N PRO A 41 4.57 11.25 -1.74
CA PRO A 41 5.89 11.15 -1.11
C PRO A 41 5.83 10.70 0.35
N SER A 42 4.73 10.98 1.05
CA SER A 42 4.53 10.57 2.43
C SER A 42 3.05 10.38 2.74
N TYR A 43 2.77 9.41 3.61
CA TYR A 43 1.53 9.33 4.37
C TYR A 43 1.70 10.06 5.70
N SER A 44 0.60 10.27 6.44
CA SER A 44 0.67 10.78 7.83
C SER A 44 1.49 9.82 8.69
N PRO A 45 2.64 10.27 9.24
CA PRO A 45 3.43 9.45 10.17
C PRO A 45 2.63 9.07 11.42
N GLU A 46 1.72 9.94 11.86
CA GLU A 46 0.84 9.72 13.02
C GLU A 46 -0.08 8.53 12.78
N THR A 47 -0.71 8.46 11.60
CA THR A 47 -1.61 7.35 11.24
C THR A 47 -0.86 6.01 11.24
N ILE A 48 0.38 5.98 10.75
CA ILE A 48 1.22 4.77 10.75
C ILE A 48 1.55 4.33 12.19
N ALA A 49 1.89 5.29 13.06
CA ALA A 49 2.20 5.03 14.46
C ALA A 49 0.97 4.53 15.22
N GLU A 50 -0.18 5.21 15.08
CA GLU A 50 -1.45 4.84 15.71
C GLU A 50 -1.89 3.42 15.31
N TYR A 51 -1.83 3.10 14.02
CA TYR A 51 -2.19 1.76 13.54
C TYR A 51 -1.25 0.69 14.12
N SER A 52 0.06 0.94 14.11
CA SER A 52 1.05 -0.01 14.60
C SER A 52 0.86 -0.32 16.09
N VAL A 53 0.67 0.71 16.92
CA VAL A 53 0.41 0.54 18.36
C VAL A 53 -0.92 -0.17 18.60
N SER A 54 -1.97 0.19 17.85
CA SER A 54 -3.28 -0.45 17.96
C SER A 54 -3.22 -1.95 17.65
N ILE A 55 -2.51 -2.34 16.58
CA ILE A 55 -2.33 -3.76 16.21
C ILE A 55 -1.51 -4.51 17.25
N ALA A 56 -0.44 -3.90 17.79
CA ALA A 56 0.33 -4.49 18.89
C ALA A 56 -0.55 -4.76 20.13
N LEU A 57 -1.39 -3.79 20.51
CA LEU A 57 -2.34 -3.97 21.61
C LEU A 57 -3.38 -5.05 21.32
N GLN A 58 -3.95 -5.07 20.10
CA GLN A 58 -4.90 -6.10 19.70
C GLN A 58 -4.31 -7.51 19.82
N LEU A 59 -3.04 -7.68 19.43
CA LEU A 59 -2.33 -8.96 19.55
C LEU A 59 -2.14 -9.36 21.02
N VAL A 60 -1.59 -8.46 21.86
CA VAL A 60 -1.34 -8.73 23.29
C VAL A 60 -2.63 -9.10 24.03
N ARG A 61 -3.73 -8.45 23.68
CA ARG A 61 -5.04 -8.65 24.32
C ARG A 61 -5.88 -9.75 23.68
N LYS A 62 -5.40 -10.38 22.60
CA LYS A 62 -6.15 -11.35 21.79
C LYS A 62 -7.50 -10.78 21.33
N PHE A 63 -7.53 -9.48 21.01
CA PHE A 63 -8.75 -8.75 20.69
C PHE A 63 -9.56 -9.39 19.55
N PRO A 64 -8.95 -9.85 18.43
CA PRO A 64 -9.72 -10.51 17.36
C PRO A 64 -10.48 -11.77 17.82
N ALA A 65 -9.90 -12.53 18.76
CA ALA A 65 -10.55 -13.71 19.32
C ALA A 65 -11.70 -13.33 20.28
N ILE A 66 -11.50 -12.27 21.07
CA ILE A 66 -12.55 -11.71 21.93
C ILE A 66 -13.72 -11.22 21.09
N GLU A 67 -13.46 -10.44 20.05
CA GLU A 67 -14.48 -9.92 19.13
C GLU A 67 -15.32 -11.04 18.51
N THR A 68 -14.66 -12.09 18.01
CA THR A 68 -15.33 -13.27 17.45
C THR A 68 -16.25 -13.94 18.48
N ARG A 69 -15.79 -14.09 19.74
CA ARG A 69 -16.58 -14.69 20.81
C ARG A 69 -17.78 -13.83 21.21
N VAL A 70 -17.59 -12.51 21.31
CA VAL A 70 -18.66 -11.55 21.63
C VAL A 70 -19.75 -11.57 20.54
N GLN A 71 -19.37 -11.61 19.26
CA GLN A 71 -20.31 -11.73 18.14
C GLN A 71 -21.12 -13.03 18.19
N ALA A 72 -20.54 -14.11 18.74
CA ALA A 72 -21.21 -15.38 18.97
C ALA A 72 -21.98 -15.44 20.31
N HIS A 73 -22.10 -14.33 21.04
CA HIS A 73 -22.65 -14.27 22.40
C HIS A 73 -21.99 -15.27 23.38
N ASN A 74 -20.72 -15.61 23.15
CA ASN A 74 -19.93 -16.46 24.02
C ASN A 74 -19.08 -15.61 24.97
N PHE A 75 -19.45 -15.58 26.25
CA PHE A 75 -18.78 -14.78 27.29
C PHE A 75 -18.06 -15.63 28.34
N THR A 76 -17.86 -16.92 28.07
CA THR A 76 -17.09 -17.86 28.88
C THR A 76 -15.79 -18.22 28.16
#